data_AF-A0A661FJM7-F1
#
_entry.id   AF-A0A661FJM7-F1
#
_cell.length_a   1.000
_cell.length_b   1.000
_cell.length_c   1.000
_cell.angle_alpha   90.00
_cell.angle_beta   90.00
_cell.angle_gamma   90.00
#
_symmetry.space_group_name_H-M   'P 1'
#
loop_
_entity.id
_entity.type
_entity.pdbx_description
1 polymer ?
#
loop_
_entity_poly.entity_id
_entity_poly.type
_entity_poly.pdbx_seq_one_letter_code
_entity_poly.pdbx_strand_id
1 'polypeptide(L)'
;MNQGGFRMFKIVSFFFLLIPVLCAAGEVKKWVDKEGVVHFGDTPPVATDYELTSIRPLTGGKGLSTKQVKLAKELERRVQKEQKSKFRAEKVTAKRYRAQQKIEAAYRKRKLVKGLSEQQIKRLLGEPDSVDQKESKKGLRQIWHYESVRAGEPQVVTLENGFYRSHRNKKIEK
;
A
#
# COMPACT_ATOMS: atom_id res chain seq x y z
N MET A 1 71.54 1.50 19.11
CA MET A 1 72.56 1.67 18.06
C MET A 1 72.07 0.96 16.80
N ASN A 2 71.68 1.73 15.79
CA ASN A 2 71.41 1.26 14.43
C ASN A 2 72.72 1.22 13.63
N GLN A 3 72.85 0.30 12.65
CA GLN A 3 73.19 0.58 11.24
C GLN A 3 73.66 -0.68 10.47
N GLY A 4 73.27 -0.75 9.20
CA GLY A 4 73.84 -1.59 8.12
C GLY A 4 72.98 -2.79 7.72
N GLY A 5 72.29 -2.88 6.58
CA GLY A 5 72.28 -2.05 5.36
C GLY A 5 72.92 -2.76 4.17
N PHE A 6 72.10 -3.05 3.14
CA PHE A 6 72.41 -3.37 1.73
C PHE A 6 72.91 -4.79 1.38
N ARG A 7 72.53 -5.42 0.26
CA ARG A 7 71.45 -5.32 -0.76
C ARG A 7 71.77 -6.42 -1.81
N MET A 8 70.73 -6.94 -2.48
CA MET A 8 70.77 -7.39 -3.89
C MET A 8 71.47 -8.73 -4.20
N PHE A 9 70.68 -9.77 -4.53
CA PHE A 9 70.66 -10.34 -5.88
C PHE A 9 69.41 -11.21 -6.08
N LYS A 10 68.60 -10.81 -7.06
CA LYS A 10 67.49 -11.58 -7.63
C LYS A 10 68.04 -12.87 -8.23
N ILE A 11 67.23 -13.94 -8.19
CA ILE A 11 67.30 -15.28 -8.83
C ILE A 11 66.97 -16.24 -7.66
N VAL A 12 65.72 -16.62 -7.39
CA VAL A 12 64.92 -17.56 -8.17
C VAL A 12 63.44 -17.19 -8.02
N SER A 13 63.02 -16.29 -8.89
CA SER A 13 61.63 -16.14 -9.31
C SER A 13 61.27 -17.37 -10.17
N PHE A 14 61.00 -18.52 -9.58
CA PHE A 14 60.44 -19.66 -10.33
C PHE A 14 59.86 -20.82 -9.50
N PHE A 15 59.27 -20.62 -8.32
CA PHE A 15 58.54 -21.70 -7.66
C PHE A 15 57.34 -21.16 -6.89
N PHE A 16 56.19 -21.81 -7.08
CA PHE A 16 54.85 -21.44 -6.58
C PHE A 16 54.03 -20.43 -7.41
N LEU A 17 54.22 -20.47 -8.73
CA LEU A 17 53.17 -20.14 -9.70
C LEU A 17 52.41 -21.41 -10.13
N LEU A 18 51.82 -22.11 -9.15
CA LEU A 18 51.03 -23.34 -9.37
C LEU A 18 49.99 -23.46 -8.24
N ILE A 19 49.11 -22.45 -8.13
CA ILE A 19 47.79 -22.68 -7.55
C ILE A 19 46.90 -23.01 -8.75
N PRO A 20 46.59 -24.28 -9.03
CA PRO A 20 45.56 -24.58 -10.00
C PRO A 20 44.25 -23.99 -9.46
N VAL A 21 43.72 -23.02 -10.20
CA VAL A 21 42.35 -22.57 -10.12
C VAL A 21 41.48 -23.79 -10.42
N LEU A 22 41.14 -24.55 -9.38
CA LEU A 22 40.05 -25.52 -9.42
C LEU A 22 38.74 -24.74 -9.34
N CYS A 23 38.39 -24.10 -10.46
CA CYS A 23 37.00 -23.82 -10.77
C CYS A 23 36.32 -25.17 -10.99
N ALA A 24 35.95 -25.84 -9.90
CA ALA A 24 35.01 -26.93 -9.95
C ALA A 24 33.67 -26.34 -10.43
N ALA A 25 33.34 -26.57 -11.70
CA ALA A 25 31.96 -26.45 -12.15
C ALA A 25 31.15 -27.46 -11.32
N GLY A 26 30.47 -26.98 -10.28
CA GLY A 26 29.74 -27.82 -9.33
C GLY A 26 28.68 -28.63 -10.07
N GLU A 27 28.94 -29.93 -10.26
CA GLU A 27 27.92 -30.87 -10.70
C GLU A 27 27.09 -31.26 -9.48
N VAL A 28 25.83 -30.82 -9.43
CA VAL A 28 24.89 -31.27 -8.40
C VAL A 28 24.58 -32.73 -8.68
N LYS A 29 25.02 -33.61 -7.78
CA LYS A 29 24.80 -35.04 -7.86
C LYS A 29 23.48 -35.37 -7.19
N LYS A 30 22.71 -36.26 -7.80
CA LYS A 30 21.52 -36.87 -7.20
C LYS A 30 21.86 -38.29 -6.74
N TRP A 31 21.42 -38.65 -5.55
CA TRP A 31 21.49 -40.02 -5.05
C TRP A 31 20.23 -40.41 -4.27
N VAL A 32 19.99 -41.71 -4.14
CA VAL A 32 18.86 -42.29 -3.39
C VAL A 32 19.43 -43.12 -2.25
N ASP A 33 18.91 -42.94 -1.03
CA ASP A 33 19.32 -43.72 0.13
C ASP A 33 18.53 -45.04 0.29
N LYS A 34 18.85 -45.82 1.34
CA LYS A 34 18.23 -47.12 1.64
C LYS A 34 16.74 -47.02 1.97
N GLU A 35 16.26 -45.83 2.34
CA GLU A 35 14.85 -45.56 2.65
C GLU A 35 14.09 -45.05 1.41
N GLY A 36 14.77 -44.96 0.26
CA GLY A 36 14.20 -44.48 -1.00
C GLY A 36 14.10 -42.95 -1.09
N VAL A 37 14.75 -42.22 -0.18
CA VAL A 37 14.73 -40.75 -0.16
C VAL A 37 15.78 -40.20 -1.12
N VAL A 38 15.36 -39.22 -1.93
CA VAL A 38 16.20 -38.58 -2.94
C VAL A 38 16.92 -37.37 -2.35
N HIS A 39 18.24 -37.36 -2.47
CA HIS A 39 19.11 -36.27 -2.02
C HIS A 39 19.82 -35.59 -3.20
N PHE A 40 20.18 -34.32 -3.03
CA PHE A 40 20.91 -33.52 -4.01
C PHE A 40 22.05 -32.76 -3.32
N GLY A 41 23.26 -32.80 -3.87
CA GLY A 41 24.40 -32.07 -3.31
C GLY A 41 25.73 -32.38 -4.00
N ASP A 42 26.81 -31.81 -3.47
CA ASP A 42 28.14 -31.91 -4.07
C ASP A 42 28.89 -33.19 -3.63
N THR A 43 28.67 -33.63 -2.39
CA THR A 43 29.36 -34.78 -1.78
C THR A 43 28.34 -35.77 -1.20
N PRO A 44 28.26 -37.00 -1.71
CA PRO A 44 27.44 -38.05 -1.10
C PRO A 44 28.05 -38.52 0.23
N PRO A 45 27.24 -39.06 1.16
CA PRO A 45 27.73 -39.54 2.45
C PRO A 45 28.67 -40.76 2.28
N VAL A 46 29.77 -40.78 3.06
CA VAL A 46 30.93 -41.68 2.90
C VAL A 46 30.63 -43.16 3.26
N ALA A 47 29.41 -43.50 3.66
CA ALA A 47 29.12 -44.79 4.31
C ALA A 47 27.80 -45.46 3.90
N THR A 48 27.33 -45.25 2.67
CA THR A 48 26.08 -45.91 2.22
C THR A 48 26.17 -46.28 0.74
N ASP A 49 25.59 -47.42 0.36
CA ASP A 49 25.41 -47.75 -1.06
C ASP A 49 24.44 -46.74 -1.67
N TYR A 50 24.88 -45.98 -2.67
CA TYR A 50 24.04 -44.98 -3.34
C TYR A 50 24.29 -44.98 -4.85
N GLU A 51 23.25 -44.71 -5.64
CA GLU A 51 23.35 -44.61 -7.09
C GLU A 51 23.61 -43.16 -7.51
N LEU A 52 24.77 -42.89 -8.10
CA LEU A 52 25.14 -41.56 -8.60
C LEU A 52 24.52 -41.30 -9.96
N THR A 53 23.68 -40.28 -10.05
CA THR A 53 23.28 -39.71 -11.35
C THR A 53 23.82 -38.28 -11.46
N SER A 54 24.67 -38.02 -12.46
CA SER A 54 25.10 -36.65 -12.80
C SER A 54 23.95 -35.93 -13.51
N ILE A 55 23.51 -34.81 -12.93
CA ILE A 55 22.49 -33.97 -13.54
C ILE A 55 23.22 -32.84 -14.27
N ARG A 56 23.21 -32.91 -15.60
CA ARG A 56 23.69 -31.79 -16.41
C ARG A 56 22.67 -30.64 -16.30
N PRO A 57 23.06 -29.43 -15.86
CA PRO A 57 22.14 -28.30 -15.91
C PRO A 57 21.71 -28.11 -17.37
N LEU A 58 20.40 -28.07 -17.60
CA LEU A 58 19.82 -27.74 -18.90
C LEU A 58 20.41 -26.40 -19.34
N THR A 59 21.26 -26.42 -20.36
CA THR A 59 21.74 -25.20 -21.00
C THR A 59 20.53 -24.42 -21.49
N GLY A 60 20.26 -23.29 -20.84
CA GLY A 60 19.13 -22.43 -21.12
C GLY A 60 19.11 -22.03 -22.59
N GLY A 61 18.00 -22.31 -23.28
CA GLY A 61 17.99 -22.19 -24.74
C GLY A 61 16.63 -22.29 -25.41
N LYS A 62 15.57 -21.74 -24.83
CA LYS A 62 14.43 -21.24 -25.62
C LYS A 62 14.02 -19.90 -25.02
N GLY A 63 14.34 -18.82 -25.73
CA GLY A 63 13.80 -17.50 -25.41
C GLY A 63 12.28 -17.58 -25.27
N LEU A 64 11.72 -16.79 -24.35
CA LEU A 64 10.29 -16.78 -24.08
C LEU A 64 9.52 -16.69 -25.40
N SER A 65 8.60 -17.63 -25.61
CA SER A 65 7.70 -17.62 -26.75
C SER A 65 6.94 -16.28 -26.80
N THR A 66 6.68 -15.77 -28.00
CA THR A 66 5.87 -14.55 -28.20
C THR A 66 4.52 -14.62 -27.46
N LYS A 67 3.95 -15.83 -27.29
CA LYS A 67 2.74 -16.04 -26.48
C LYS A 67 2.99 -15.83 -24.99
N GLN A 68 4.12 -16.29 -24.45
CA GLN A 68 4.52 -16.09 -23.06
C GLN A 68 4.80 -14.62 -22.76
N VAL A 69 5.46 -13.89 -23.67
CA VAL A 69 5.71 -12.45 -23.54
C VAL A 69 4.39 -11.65 -23.57
N LYS A 70 3.45 -12.01 -24.45
CA LYS A 70 2.12 -11.38 -24.49
C LYS A 70 1.32 -11.64 -23.22
N LEU A 71 1.35 -12.87 -22.70
CA LEU A 71 0.69 -13.24 -21.46
C LEU A 71 1.26 -12.46 -20.26
N ALA A 72 2.59 -12.35 -20.17
CA ALA A 72 3.26 -11.57 -19.12
C ALA A 72 2.85 -10.10 -19.16
N LYS A 73 2.83 -9.46 -20.34
CA LYS A 73 2.39 -8.06 -20.51
C LYS A 73 0.92 -7.86 -20.14
N GLU A 74 0.06 -8.82 -20.46
CA GLU A 74 -1.36 -8.76 -20.10
C GLU A 74 -1.57 -8.90 -18.60
N LEU A 75 -0.86 -9.82 -17.94
CA LEU A 75 -0.86 -9.96 -16.48
C LEU A 75 -0.35 -8.69 -15.80
N GLU A 76 0.74 -8.10 -16.29
CA GLU A 76 1.27 -6.85 -15.75
C GLU A 76 0.25 -5.71 -15.86
N ARG A 77 -0.41 -5.56 -17.02
CA ARG A 77 -1.48 -4.56 -17.22
C ARG A 77 -2.64 -4.77 -16.25
N ARG A 78 -3.06 -6.01 -16.01
CA ARG A 78 -4.13 -6.34 -15.06
C ARG A 78 -3.74 -5.97 -13.63
N VAL A 79 -2.53 -6.36 -13.21
CA VAL A 79 -1.99 -6.01 -11.88
C VAL A 79 -1.93 -4.51 -11.70
N GLN A 80 -1.39 -3.76 -12.68
CA GLN A 80 -1.34 -2.30 -12.60
C GLN A 80 -2.74 -1.66 -12.54
N LYS A 81 -3.71 -2.18 -13.29
CA LYS A 81 -5.09 -1.68 -13.25
C LYS A 81 -5.73 -1.93 -11.88
N GLU A 82 -5.53 -3.12 -11.32
CA GLU A 82 -6.04 -3.48 -10.01
C GLU A 82 -5.40 -2.63 -8.90
N GLN A 83 -4.08 -2.45 -8.92
CA GLN A 83 -3.37 -1.58 -7.99
C GLN A 83 -3.86 -0.14 -8.06
N LYS A 84 -4.04 0.40 -9.29
CA LYS A 84 -4.62 1.75 -9.47
C LYS A 84 -6.04 1.84 -8.92
N SER A 85 -6.85 0.79 -9.08
CA SER A 85 -8.21 0.73 -8.53
C SER A 85 -8.18 0.73 -7.01
N LYS A 86 -7.38 -0.16 -6.39
CA LYS A 86 -7.22 -0.25 -4.93
C LYS A 86 -6.76 1.06 -4.33
N PHE A 87 -5.72 1.66 -4.91
CA PHE A 87 -5.20 2.96 -4.45
C PHE A 87 -6.23 4.09 -4.55
N ARG A 88 -7.06 4.11 -5.61
CA ARG A 88 -8.17 5.08 -5.73
C ARG A 88 -9.22 4.84 -4.65
N ALA A 89 -9.61 3.58 -4.42
CA ALA A 89 -10.57 3.23 -3.39
C ALA A 89 -10.07 3.63 -1.99
N GLU A 90 -8.82 3.29 -1.66
CA GLU A 90 -8.17 3.67 -0.40
C GLU A 90 -8.13 5.20 -0.21
N LYS A 91 -7.78 5.96 -1.26
CA LYS A 91 -7.80 7.42 -1.22
C LYS A 91 -9.18 7.98 -0.93
N VAL A 92 -10.22 7.42 -1.56
CA VAL A 92 -11.61 7.84 -1.33
C VAL A 92 -12.03 7.52 0.12
N THR A 93 -11.74 6.33 0.60
CA THR A 93 -12.03 5.90 1.98
C THR A 93 -11.31 6.78 2.99
N ALA A 94 -10.00 7.01 2.82
CA ALA A 94 -9.21 7.89 3.68
C ALA A 94 -9.74 9.33 3.68
N LYS A 95 -10.15 9.86 2.52
CA LYS A 95 -10.74 11.19 2.42
C LYS A 95 -12.09 11.27 3.15
N ARG A 96 -12.95 10.27 3.01
CA ARG A 96 -14.24 10.18 3.73
C ARG A 96 -14.03 10.12 5.23
N TYR A 97 -13.12 9.26 5.69
CA TYR A 97 -12.77 9.13 7.10
C TYR A 97 -12.27 10.45 7.71
N ARG A 98 -11.34 11.14 7.02
CA ARG A 98 -10.85 12.46 7.46
C ARG A 98 -11.96 13.52 7.48
N ALA A 99 -12.87 13.50 6.51
CA ALA A 99 -14.01 14.42 6.48
C ALA A 99 -14.95 14.17 7.68
N GLN A 100 -15.24 12.90 7.98
CA GLN A 100 -16.06 12.53 9.13
C GLN A 100 -15.42 12.97 10.45
N GLN A 101 -14.11 12.74 10.66
CA GLN A 101 -13.43 13.23 11.85
C GLN A 101 -13.53 14.76 12.01
N LYS A 102 -13.43 15.52 10.92
CA LYS A 102 -13.61 16.98 10.95
C LYS A 102 -15.02 17.38 11.37
N ILE A 103 -16.04 16.69 10.83
CA ILE A 103 -17.44 16.92 11.18
C ILE A 103 -17.68 16.60 12.66
N GLU A 104 -17.18 15.46 13.14
CA GLU A 104 -17.30 15.06 14.55
C GLU A 104 -16.58 16.03 15.50
N ALA A 105 -15.36 16.46 15.15
CA ALA A 105 -14.62 17.43 15.94
C ALA A 105 -15.35 18.78 16.01
N ALA A 106 -15.95 19.23 14.91
CA ALA A 106 -16.77 20.44 14.89
C ALA A 106 -18.07 20.29 15.71
N TYR A 107 -18.73 19.12 15.61
CA TYR A 107 -19.92 18.80 16.39
C TYR A 107 -19.64 18.85 17.89
N ARG A 108 -18.54 18.26 18.35
CA ARG A 108 -18.10 18.33 19.77
C ARG A 108 -17.85 19.77 20.22
N LYS A 109 -17.36 20.63 19.32
CA LYS A 109 -17.16 22.07 19.56
C LYS A 109 -18.43 22.89 19.36
N ARG A 110 -19.59 22.26 19.15
CA ARG A 110 -20.89 22.88 18.87
C ARG A 110 -20.87 23.86 17.68
N LYS A 111 -20.02 23.61 16.68
CA LYS A 111 -19.92 24.44 15.46
C LYS A 111 -20.72 23.83 14.32
N LEU A 112 -21.49 24.67 13.62
CA LEU A 112 -22.19 24.28 12.39
C LEU A 112 -21.21 24.22 11.21
N VAL A 113 -21.00 23.02 10.67
CA VAL A 113 -20.13 22.79 9.51
C VAL A 113 -20.81 21.90 8.47
N LYS A 114 -20.40 22.04 7.20
CA LYS A 114 -20.92 21.24 6.08
C LYS A 114 -20.84 19.75 6.39
N GLY A 115 -21.95 19.04 6.15
CA GLY A 115 -22.05 17.60 6.36
C GLY A 115 -22.58 17.15 7.72
N LEU A 116 -22.92 18.07 8.63
CA LEU A 116 -23.72 17.71 9.81
C LEU A 116 -25.11 17.21 9.37
N SER A 117 -25.58 16.14 10.00
CA SER A 117 -26.93 15.61 9.78
C SER A 117 -28.00 16.47 10.47
N GLU A 118 -29.24 16.34 10.01
CA GLU A 118 -30.44 16.89 10.66
C GLU A 118 -30.45 16.67 12.18
N GLN A 119 -30.24 15.43 12.63
CA GLN A 119 -30.27 15.10 14.05
C GLN A 119 -29.17 15.80 14.84
N GLN A 120 -27.98 15.95 14.27
CA GLN A 120 -26.89 16.70 14.91
C GLN A 120 -27.23 18.19 15.03
N ILE A 121 -27.83 18.79 13.99
CA ILE A 121 -28.26 20.19 14.03
C ILE A 121 -29.34 20.37 15.10
N LYS A 122 -30.35 19.50 15.15
CA LYS A 122 -31.42 19.54 16.17
C LYS A 122 -30.86 19.42 17.59
N ARG A 123 -29.87 18.55 17.82
CA ARG A 123 -29.20 18.46 19.12
C ARG A 123 -28.40 19.71 19.48
N LEU A 124 -27.90 20.45 18.49
CA LEU A 124 -27.13 21.68 18.73
C LEU A 124 -28.02 22.88 19.00
N LEU A 125 -29.07 23.07 18.18
CA LEU A 125 -29.89 24.28 18.13
C LEU A 125 -31.29 24.10 18.72
N GLY A 126 -31.76 22.86 18.89
CA GLY A 126 -33.15 22.54 19.19
C GLY A 126 -33.97 22.19 17.95
N GLU A 127 -35.26 21.96 18.15
CA GLU A 127 -36.22 21.83 17.05
C GLU A 127 -36.39 23.19 16.35
N PRO A 128 -36.45 23.22 15.01
CA PRO A 128 -36.73 24.45 14.28
C PRO A 128 -38.17 24.91 14.51
N ASP A 129 -38.38 26.22 14.52
CA ASP A 129 -39.71 26.83 14.66
C ASP A 129 -40.55 26.63 13.39
N SER A 130 -39.90 26.67 12.22
CA SER A 130 -40.53 26.34 10.95
C SER A 130 -39.54 25.73 9.94
N VAL A 131 -40.07 24.92 9.03
CA VAL A 131 -39.31 24.22 8.00
C VAL A 131 -39.98 24.41 6.64
N ASP A 132 -39.31 25.13 5.74
CA ASP A 132 -39.68 25.14 4.33
C ASP A 132 -38.91 24.04 3.60
N GLN A 133 -39.57 23.33 2.70
CA GLN A 133 -38.92 22.30 1.88
C GLN A 133 -39.24 22.47 0.40
N LYS A 134 -38.22 22.26 -0.44
CA LYS A 134 -38.34 22.31 -1.89
C LYS A 134 -37.58 21.15 -2.49
N GLU A 135 -38.30 20.29 -3.20
CA GLU A 135 -37.72 19.21 -3.97
C GLU A 135 -37.42 19.66 -5.40
N SER A 136 -36.35 19.12 -5.98
CA SER A 136 -35.94 19.41 -7.35
C SER A 136 -35.20 18.22 -7.93
N LYS A 137 -34.88 18.26 -9.24
CA LYS A 137 -34.00 17.28 -9.88
C LYS A 137 -32.62 17.13 -9.19
N LYS A 138 -32.21 18.12 -8.39
CA LYS A 138 -30.94 18.12 -7.63
C LYS A 138 -31.06 17.53 -6.23
N GLY A 139 -32.27 17.19 -5.78
CA GLY A 139 -32.56 16.66 -4.45
C GLY A 139 -33.45 17.58 -3.60
N LEU A 140 -33.55 17.23 -2.32
CA LEU A 140 -34.36 17.90 -1.32
C LEU A 140 -33.58 19.06 -0.70
N ARG A 141 -34.14 20.27 -0.75
CA ARG A 141 -33.62 21.42 -0.01
C ARG A 141 -34.58 21.78 1.11
N GLN A 142 -34.07 21.91 2.32
CA GLN A 142 -34.84 22.39 3.46
C GLN A 142 -34.27 23.70 3.99
N ILE A 143 -35.13 24.60 4.43
CA ILE A 143 -34.79 25.87 5.07
C ILE A 143 -35.47 25.85 6.42
N TRP A 144 -34.67 25.78 7.48
CA TRP A 144 -35.12 25.72 8.86
C TRP A 144 -34.94 27.08 9.48
N HIS A 145 -36.01 27.61 10.07
CA HIS A 145 -36.00 28.89 10.75
C HIS A 145 -35.96 28.66 12.26
N TYR A 146 -35.09 29.43 12.92
CA TYR A 146 -34.96 29.49 14.36
C TYR A 146 -35.17 30.95 14.77
N GLU A 147 -36.33 31.27 15.34
CA GLU A 147 -36.72 32.62 15.75
C GLU A 147 -36.24 32.95 17.17
N SER A 148 -36.08 31.94 18.02
CA SER A 148 -35.57 32.09 19.38
C SER A 148 -34.72 30.88 19.75
N VAL A 149 -33.44 30.88 19.34
CA VAL A 149 -32.49 29.91 19.91
C VAL A 149 -32.33 30.26 21.39
N ARG A 150 -32.28 29.27 22.28
CA ARG A 150 -32.05 29.40 23.74
C ARG A 150 -30.88 30.31 24.19
N ALA A 151 -30.10 30.88 23.26
CA ALA A 151 -28.94 31.71 23.54
C ALA A 151 -28.57 32.73 22.43
N GLY A 152 -29.45 33.13 21.50
CA GLY A 152 -29.00 34.05 20.44
C GLY A 152 -30.01 34.52 19.40
N GLU A 153 -29.49 35.34 18.48
CA GLU A 153 -30.19 35.97 17.35
C GLU A 153 -30.94 34.95 16.47
N PRO A 154 -32.05 35.36 15.85
CA PRO A 154 -32.75 34.50 14.90
C PRO A 154 -31.84 34.05 13.76
N GLN A 155 -31.91 32.78 13.41
CA GLN A 155 -31.02 32.13 12.46
C GLN A 155 -31.78 31.27 11.47
N VAL A 156 -31.38 31.33 10.21
CA VAL A 156 -31.92 30.48 9.13
C VAL A 156 -30.85 29.48 8.73
N VAL A 157 -31.16 28.18 8.85
CA VAL A 157 -30.28 27.07 8.50
C VAL A 157 -30.78 26.43 7.20
N THR A 158 -29.90 26.22 6.24
CA THR A 158 -30.23 25.52 4.98
C THR A 158 -29.61 24.14 4.99
N LEU A 159 -30.42 23.14 4.68
CA LEU A 159 -30.02 21.76 4.47
C LEU A 159 -30.22 21.36 3.01
N GLU A 160 -29.39 20.46 2.54
CA GLU A 160 -29.48 19.83 1.23
C GLU A 160 -29.31 18.32 1.43
N ASN A 161 -30.33 17.55 1.02
CA ASN A 161 -30.42 16.11 1.19
C ASN A 161 -30.18 15.66 2.64
N GLY A 162 -30.74 16.40 3.61
CA GLY A 162 -30.61 16.11 5.05
C GLY A 162 -29.26 16.48 5.68
N PHE A 163 -28.39 17.19 4.95
CA PHE A 163 -27.11 17.65 5.46
C PHE A 163 -27.02 19.18 5.50
N TYR A 164 -26.45 19.71 6.57
CA TYR A 164 -26.17 21.12 6.72
C TYR A 164 -25.34 21.65 5.54
N ARG A 165 -25.83 22.73 4.93
CA ARG A 165 -25.18 23.43 3.81
C ARG A 165 -24.64 24.80 4.22
N SER A 166 -25.47 25.59 4.90
CA SER A 166 -25.17 26.98 5.27
C SER A 166 -26.15 27.48 6.34
N HIS A 167 -25.79 28.57 7.02
CA HIS A 167 -26.74 29.36 7.81
C HIS A 167 -26.53 30.86 7.58
N ARG A 168 -27.52 31.66 7.96
CA ARG A 168 -27.45 33.13 8.01
C ARG A 168 -28.17 33.62 9.27
N ASN A 169 -27.62 34.64 9.92
CA ASN A 169 -28.33 35.36 10.98
C ASN A 169 -29.33 36.32 10.34
N LYS A 170 -30.55 36.36 10.86
CA LYS A 170 -31.56 37.34 10.47
C LYS A 170 -31.28 38.59 11.29
N LYS A 171 -30.78 39.65 10.65
CA LYS A 171 -30.70 40.96 11.32
C LYS A 171 -32.12 41.41 11.62
N ILE A 172 -32.40 41.67 12.90
CA ILE A 172 -33.61 42.40 13.29
C ILE A 172 -33.26 43.87 13.06
N GLU A 173 -33.77 44.46 11.99
CA GLU A 173 -33.84 45.92 11.89
C GLU A 173 -34.78 46.39 13.00
N LYS A 174 -34.24 47.20 13.92
CA LYS A 174 -34.99 47.86 14.98
C LYS A 174 -35.61 49.14 14.46
#